data_AF-A0A6J4K462-F1
#
_entry.id   AF-A0A6J4K462-F1
#
_cell.length_a   1.000
_cell.length_b   1.000
_cell.length_c   1.000
_cell.angle_alpha   90.00
_cell.angle_beta   90.00
_cell.angle_gamma   90.00
#
_symmetry.space_group_name_H-M   'P 1'
#
loop_
_entity.id
_entity.type
_entity.pdbx_description
1 polymer ?
#
loop_
_entity_poly.entity_id
_entity_poly.type
_entity_poly.pdbx_seq_one_letter_code
_entity_poly.pdbx_strand_id
1 'polypeptide(L)'
;GDVGDELGSQVIAARLVRDIMKLCFMLEKRYAPYSKWFGTAFDRLQSAQSLTPIFRSVLLASTWPEREAHLADAYRIVATLHNALGLTPPLPTEVSPYYGRPYRVLRAEFFAEALSAAIREPEVKRLPLGVGAVDHWVDSTDVLSRPERLNSLRSIWNQKSEQ
;
A
#
# COMPACT_ATOMS: atom_id res chain seq x y z
N GLY A 1 11.44 -3.63 16.77
CA GLY A 1 10.64 -2.69 17.57
C GLY A 1 10.37 -3.32 18.90
N ASP A 2 9.38 -4.22 19.01
CA ASP A 2 9.07 -4.94 20.24
C ASP A 2 10.22 -5.81 20.78
N VAL A 3 11.05 -6.38 19.89
CA VAL A 3 12.26 -7.15 20.22
C VAL A 3 13.53 -6.28 20.34
N GLY A 4 13.39 -4.95 20.46
CA GLY A 4 14.51 -4.01 20.56
C GLY A 4 15.13 -3.55 19.23
N ASP A 5 14.68 -4.07 18.09
CA ASP A 5 15.18 -3.68 16.76
C ASP A 5 14.46 -2.43 16.22
N GLU A 6 14.89 -1.24 16.63
CA GLU A 6 14.33 0.02 16.12
C GLU A 6 14.68 0.27 14.65
N LEU A 7 15.89 -0.07 14.23
CA LEU A 7 16.35 0.13 12.85
C LEU A 7 15.51 -0.69 11.86
N GLY A 8 15.29 -1.98 12.14
CA GLY A 8 14.43 -2.81 11.30
C GLY A 8 13.00 -2.29 11.26
N SER A 9 12.49 -1.77 12.39
CA SER A 9 11.17 -1.12 12.40
C SER A 9 11.12 0.14 11.52
N GLN A 10 12.20 0.93 11.44
CA GLN A 10 12.29 2.09 10.54
C GLN A 10 12.30 1.66 9.07
N VAL A 11 13.07 0.63 8.74
CA VAL A 11 13.13 0.07 7.38
C VAL A 11 11.75 -0.40 6.90
N ILE A 12 11.02 -1.13 7.76
CA ILE A 12 9.66 -1.57 7.43
C ILE A 12 8.69 -0.40 7.30
N ALA A 13 8.76 0.59 8.20
CA ALA A 13 7.90 1.76 8.12
C ALA A 13 8.14 2.59 6.85
N ALA A 14 9.39 2.78 6.44
CA ALA A 14 9.72 3.46 5.20
C ALA A 14 9.14 2.73 3.97
N ARG A 15 9.18 1.39 3.97
CA ARG A 15 8.52 0.57 2.94
C ARG A 15 7.00 0.79 2.93
N LEU A 16 6.36 0.75 4.11
CA LEU A 16 4.92 0.97 4.23
C LEU A 16 4.49 2.36 3.77
N VAL A 17 5.23 3.41 4.15
CA VAL A 17 4.97 4.78 3.67
C VAL A 17 5.03 4.84 2.15
N ARG A 18 6.05 4.24 1.53
CA ARG A 18 6.16 4.17 0.07
C ARG A 18 4.96 3.46 -0.57
N ASP A 19 4.53 2.34 0.01
CA ASP A 19 3.42 1.55 -0.52
C ASP A 19 2.08 2.29 -0.38
N ILE A 20 1.86 3.01 0.73
CA ILE A 20 0.70 3.89 0.92
C ILE A 20 0.72 5.02 -0.11
N MET A 21 1.87 5.67 -0.35
CA MET A 21 1.99 6.71 -1.38
C MET A 21 1.60 6.19 -2.76
N LYS A 22 2.04 4.97 -3.14
CA LYS A 22 1.63 4.31 -4.40
C LYS A 22 0.12 4.04 -4.42
N LEU A 23 -0.45 3.60 -3.30
CA LEU A 23 -1.88 3.40 -3.18
C LEU A 23 -2.66 4.71 -3.38
N CYS A 24 -2.20 5.84 -2.84
CA CYS A 24 -2.81 7.15 -3.08
C CYS A 24 -2.80 7.55 -4.56
N PHE A 25 -1.72 7.28 -5.30
CA PHE A 25 -1.70 7.45 -6.75
C PHE A 25 -2.82 6.63 -7.43
N MET A 26 -2.99 5.36 -7.05
CA MET A 26 -4.07 4.51 -7.58
C MET A 26 -5.46 5.04 -7.21
N LEU A 27 -5.69 5.42 -5.95
CA LEU A 27 -6.96 5.95 -5.48
C LEU A 27 -7.33 7.26 -6.19
N GLU A 28 -6.36 8.13 -6.46
CA GLU A 28 -6.56 9.36 -7.22
C GLU A 28 -6.49 9.17 -8.75
N LYS A 29 -6.43 7.92 -9.23
CA LYS A 29 -6.39 7.55 -10.64
C LYS A 29 -5.26 8.26 -11.41
N ARG A 30 -4.11 8.41 -10.77
CA ARG A 30 -2.90 9.04 -11.32
C ARG A 30 -1.76 8.02 -11.38
N TYR A 31 -0.99 8.07 -12.46
CA TYR A 31 0.18 7.20 -12.59
C TYR A 31 1.32 7.70 -11.70
N ALA A 32 1.92 6.79 -10.91
CA ALA A 32 3.10 7.09 -10.13
C ALA A 32 4.31 7.26 -11.07
N PRO A 33 5.05 8.37 -11.01
CA PRO A 33 6.18 8.58 -11.92
C PRO A 33 7.41 7.78 -11.48
N TYR A 34 8.46 7.89 -12.31
CA TYR A 34 9.80 7.42 -11.99
C TYR A 34 10.26 7.80 -10.56
N SER A 35 10.94 6.88 -9.88
CA SER A 35 11.28 6.94 -8.45
C SER A 35 11.97 8.24 -8.02
N LYS A 36 12.80 8.83 -8.89
CA LYS A 36 13.46 10.13 -8.66
C LYS A 36 12.48 11.27 -8.36
N TRP A 37 11.29 11.24 -8.98
CA TRP A 37 10.27 12.29 -8.86
C TRP A 37 9.09 11.87 -7.98
N PHE A 38 9.18 10.71 -7.34
CA PHE A 38 8.05 10.12 -6.63
C PHE A 38 7.50 11.02 -5.53
N GLY A 39 8.36 11.57 -4.66
CA GLY A 39 7.95 12.52 -3.62
C GLY A 39 7.37 13.81 -4.19
N THR A 40 8.05 14.44 -5.15
CA THR A 40 7.58 15.69 -5.78
C THR A 40 6.24 15.52 -6.49
N ALA A 41 5.97 14.35 -7.08
CA ALA A 41 4.68 14.08 -7.70
C ALA A 41 3.61 13.70 -6.68
N PHE A 42 3.98 13.02 -5.59
CA PHE A 42 3.09 12.75 -4.49
C PHE A 42 2.57 14.05 -3.89
N ASP A 43 3.42 15.07 -3.71
CA ASP A 43 3.03 16.41 -3.22
C ASP A 43 1.96 17.11 -4.09
N ARG A 44 1.68 16.63 -5.31
CA ARG A 44 0.65 17.15 -6.21
C ARG A 44 -0.69 16.42 -6.09
N LEU A 45 -0.77 15.37 -5.28
CA LEU A 45 -2.00 14.65 -4.96
C LEU A 45 -2.81 15.42 -3.92
N GLN A 46 -4.14 15.27 -3.96
CA GLN A 46 -5.02 15.90 -2.97
C GLN A 46 -4.77 15.31 -1.58
N SER A 47 -4.57 13.99 -1.51
CA SER A 47 -4.28 13.25 -0.28
C SER A 47 -2.94 13.61 0.36
N ALA A 48 -2.00 14.19 -0.39
CA ALA A 48 -0.70 14.56 0.15
C ALA A 48 -0.78 15.67 1.22
N GLN A 49 -1.80 16.54 1.15
CA GLN A 49 -1.99 17.60 2.15
C GLN A 49 -2.20 17.02 3.55
N SER A 50 -2.95 15.94 3.68
CA SER A 50 -3.23 15.29 4.96
C SER A 50 -2.18 14.23 5.32
N LEU A 51 -1.62 13.51 4.34
CA LEU A 51 -0.73 12.39 4.59
C LEU A 51 0.75 12.78 4.75
N THR A 52 1.23 13.83 4.08
CA THR A 52 2.66 14.21 4.13
C THR A 52 3.16 14.52 5.55
N PRO A 53 2.43 15.29 6.38
CA PRO A 53 2.84 15.52 7.76
C PRO A 53 2.92 14.22 8.57
N ILE A 54 1.97 13.30 8.37
CA ILE A 54 1.92 12.02 9.06
C ILE A 54 3.10 11.13 8.63
N PHE A 55 3.39 11.05 7.33
CA PHE A 55 4.54 10.29 6.84
C PHE A 55 5.87 10.82 7.38
N ARG A 56 6.01 12.15 7.52
CA ARG A 56 7.19 12.73 8.18
C ARG A 56 7.26 12.27 9.64
N SER A 57 6.15 12.29 10.38
CA SER A 57 6.12 11.80 11.77
C SER A 57 6.42 10.30 11.87
N VAL A 58 5.93 9.46 10.95
CA VAL A 58 6.30 8.03 10.87
C VAL A 58 7.82 7.86 10.72
N LEU A 59 8.42 8.58 9.77
CA LEU A 59 9.84 8.44 9.45
C LEU A 59 10.77 9.02 10.51
N LEU A 60 10.32 10.04 11.25
CA LEU A 60 11.09 10.70 12.31
C LEU A 60 10.87 10.10 13.71
N ALA A 61 9.83 9.27 13.89
CA ALA A 61 9.52 8.65 15.17
C ALA A 61 10.70 7.85 15.72
N SER A 62 11.07 8.17 16.96
CA SER A 62 12.24 7.57 17.63
C SER A 62 11.93 6.21 18.23
N THR A 63 10.65 5.88 18.40
CA THR A 63 10.21 4.62 18.99
C THR A 63 9.16 3.93 18.10
N TRP A 64 9.17 2.59 18.10
CA TRP A 64 8.18 1.84 17.32
C TRP A 64 6.71 2.10 17.70
N PRO A 65 6.31 2.35 18.97
CA PRO A 65 4.91 2.61 19.30
C PRO A 65 4.42 3.96 18.76
N GLU A 66 5.28 4.99 18.81
CA GLU A 66 5.01 6.30 18.20
C GLU A 66 4.86 6.15 16.68
N ARG A 67 5.78 5.42 16.05
CA ARG A 67 5.75 5.12 14.62
C ARG A 67 4.48 4.40 14.20
N GLU A 68 4.06 3.41 14.99
CA GLU A 68 2.81 2.69 14.77
C GLU A 68 1.59 3.61 14.88
N ALA A 69 1.58 4.53 15.86
CA ALA A 69 0.47 5.47 16.02
C ALA A 69 0.28 6.32 14.76
N HIS A 70 1.37 6.86 14.22
CA HIS A 70 1.31 7.63 12.98
C HIS A 70 0.93 6.79 11.76
N LEU A 71 1.41 5.53 11.66
CA LEU A 71 0.96 4.62 10.60
C LEU A 71 -0.53 4.33 10.69
N ALA A 72 -1.06 4.13 11.90
CA ALA A 72 -2.49 3.93 12.13
C ALA A 72 -3.31 5.13 11.64
N ASP A 73 -2.86 6.36 11.90
CA ASP A 73 -3.53 7.56 11.41
C ASP A 73 -3.53 7.64 9.88
N ALA A 74 -2.41 7.29 9.24
CA ALA A 74 -2.34 7.19 7.77
C ALA A 74 -3.32 6.14 7.22
N TYR A 75 -3.43 4.97 7.86
CA TYR A 75 -4.37 3.93 7.44
C TYR A 75 -5.82 4.39 7.50
N ARG A 76 -6.22 5.11 8.56
CA ARG A 76 -7.59 5.65 8.66
C ARG A 76 -7.90 6.60 7.51
N ILE A 77 -6.98 7.51 7.20
CA ILE A 77 -7.16 8.47 6.09
C ILE A 77 -7.31 7.73 4.76
N VAL A 78 -6.45 6.74 4.49
CA VAL A 78 -6.50 5.96 3.24
C VAL A 78 -7.79 5.16 3.13
N ALA A 79 -8.27 4.59 4.23
CA ALA A 79 -9.57 3.91 4.29
C ALA A 79 -10.73 4.87 3.98
N THR A 80 -10.69 6.10 4.52
CA THR A 80 -11.66 7.15 4.18
C THR A 80 -11.60 7.54 2.70
N LEU A 81 -10.39 7.66 2.13
CA LEU A 81 -10.20 7.94 0.69
C LEU A 81 -10.78 6.83 -0.18
N HIS A 82 -10.58 5.56 0.18
CA HIS A 82 -11.22 4.43 -0.49
C HIS A 82 -12.75 4.54 -0.47
N ASN A 83 -13.35 4.76 0.71
CA ASN A 83 -14.80 4.89 0.84
C ASN A 83 -15.36 6.03 -0.02
N ALA A 84 -14.63 7.13 -0.14
CA ALA A 84 -15.01 8.27 -0.97
C ALA A 84 -15.07 7.96 -2.47
N LEU A 85 -14.40 6.90 -2.95
CA LEU A 85 -14.47 6.48 -4.34
C LEU A 85 -15.80 5.79 -4.70
N GLY A 86 -16.57 5.33 -3.71
CA GLY A 86 -17.86 4.65 -3.93
C GLY A 86 -17.75 3.34 -4.71
N LEU A 87 -16.58 2.70 -4.72
CA LEU A 87 -16.34 1.43 -5.42
C LEU A 87 -16.92 0.21 -4.69
N THR A 88 -17.09 0.33 -3.37
CA THR A 88 -17.67 -0.69 -2.49
C THR A 88 -18.70 -0.02 -1.59
N PRO A 89 -19.58 -0.78 -0.89
CA PRO A 89 -20.23 -0.26 0.31
C PRO A 89 -19.20 0.32 1.28
N PRO A 90 -19.56 1.33 2.10
CA PRO A 90 -18.63 1.90 3.07
C PRO A 90 -18.10 0.84 4.04
N LEU A 91 -16.78 0.80 4.20
CA LEU A 91 -16.09 -0.13 5.09
C LEU A 91 -15.57 0.59 6.36
N PRO A 92 -15.36 -0.13 7.47
CA PRO A 92 -14.78 0.45 8.68
C PRO A 92 -13.40 1.06 8.43
N THR A 93 -13.20 2.29 8.92
CA THR A 93 -11.93 3.01 8.79
C THR A 93 -11.04 2.90 10.01
N GLU A 94 -11.56 2.36 11.12
CA GLU A 94 -10.83 2.27 12.38
C GLU A 94 -9.79 1.14 12.38
N VAL A 95 -8.67 1.40 13.04
CA VAL A 95 -7.68 0.36 13.34
C VAL A 95 -8.09 -0.41 14.59
N SER A 96 -7.69 -1.68 14.65
CA SER A 96 -7.98 -2.57 15.78
C SER A 96 -6.76 -3.43 16.13
N PRO A 97 -6.70 -3.98 17.36
CA PRO A 97 -5.65 -4.91 17.73
C PRO A 97 -5.63 -6.15 16.83
N TYR A 98 -4.45 -6.59 16.41
CA TYR A 98 -4.28 -7.76 15.57
C TYR A 98 -4.31 -9.05 16.41
N TYR A 99 -5.48 -9.72 16.47
CA TYR A 99 -5.66 -11.05 17.09
C TYR A 99 -4.95 -11.21 18.44
N GLY A 100 -5.21 -10.31 19.39
CA GLY A 100 -4.65 -10.35 20.74
C GLY A 100 -3.18 -9.89 20.86
N ARG A 101 -2.55 -9.46 19.77
CA ARG A 101 -1.22 -8.83 19.77
C ARG A 101 -1.32 -7.33 20.04
N PRO A 102 -0.27 -6.69 20.59
CA PRO A 102 -0.27 -5.26 20.90
C PRO A 102 -0.16 -4.37 19.65
N TYR A 103 -0.43 -4.90 18.46
CA TYR A 103 -0.27 -4.20 17.20
C TYR A 103 -1.59 -3.73 16.64
N ARG A 104 -1.65 -2.49 16.17
CA ARG A 104 -2.85 -1.92 15.53
C ARG A 104 -2.79 -2.12 14.02
N VAL A 105 -3.86 -2.68 13.47
CA VAL A 105 -4.00 -2.90 12.03
C VAL A 105 -5.32 -2.33 11.52
N LEU A 106 -5.29 -1.81 10.30
CA LEU A 106 -6.50 -1.71 9.49
C LEU A 106 -6.79 -3.10 8.93
N ARG A 107 -8.04 -3.55 8.99
CA ARG A 107 -8.49 -4.83 8.42
C ARG A 107 -8.57 -4.74 6.88
N ALA A 108 -7.41 -4.53 6.27
CA ALA A 108 -7.26 -4.26 4.83
C ALA A 108 -7.76 -5.42 3.95
N GLU A 109 -7.83 -6.64 4.50
CA GLU A 109 -8.43 -7.79 3.83
C GLU A 109 -9.89 -7.53 3.43
N PHE A 110 -10.66 -6.81 4.25
CA PHE A 110 -12.06 -6.50 3.94
C PHE A 110 -12.18 -5.56 2.74
N PHE A 111 -11.21 -4.66 2.54
CA PHE A 111 -11.16 -3.78 1.37
C PHE A 111 -10.82 -4.58 0.11
N ALA A 112 -9.82 -5.46 0.19
CA ALA A 112 -9.42 -6.30 -0.92
C ALA A 112 -10.54 -7.28 -1.35
N GLU A 113 -11.22 -7.90 -0.38
CA GLU A 113 -12.36 -8.79 -0.62
C GLU A 113 -13.54 -8.04 -1.25
N ALA A 114 -13.91 -6.88 -0.70
CA ALA A 114 -15.00 -6.08 -1.23
C ALA A 114 -14.71 -5.57 -2.66
N LEU A 115 -13.48 -5.13 -2.94
CA LEU A 115 -13.06 -4.74 -4.28
C LEU A 115 -13.10 -5.93 -5.24
N SER A 116 -12.60 -7.09 -4.82
CA SER A 116 -12.60 -8.30 -5.65
C SER A 116 -14.04 -8.76 -5.97
N ALA A 117 -14.94 -8.67 -4.99
CA ALA A 117 -16.36 -8.98 -5.18
C ALA A 117 -17.08 -7.98 -6.10
N ALA A 118 -16.65 -6.71 -6.13
CA ALA A 118 -17.23 -5.67 -6.95
C ALA A 118 -16.90 -5.78 -8.45
N ILE A 119 -15.84 -6.51 -8.81
CA ILE A 119 -15.48 -6.78 -10.22
C ILE A 119 -16.63 -7.55 -10.89
N ARG A 120 -17.04 -7.16 -12.10
CA ARG A 120 -18.15 -7.80 -12.83
C ARG A 120 -17.70 -8.55 -14.06
N GLU A 121 -16.65 -8.06 -14.71
CA GLU A 121 -16.12 -8.50 -15.99
C GLU A 121 -15.49 -9.89 -15.82
N PRO A 122 -16.02 -10.93 -16.50
CA PRO A 122 -15.48 -12.28 -16.38
C PRO A 122 -14.00 -12.39 -16.76
N GLU A 123 -13.54 -11.55 -17.69
CA GLU A 123 -12.13 -11.54 -18.13
C GLU A 123 -11.20 -11.04 -17.02
N VAL A 124 -11.63 -10.01 -16.29
CA VAL A 124 -10.86 -9.45 -15.16
C VAL A 124 -10.86 -10.42 -13.98
N LYS A 125 -11.99 -11.09 -13.70
CA LYS A 125 -12.07 -12.12 -12.64
C LYS A 125 -11.15 -13.32 -12.87
N ARG A 126 -10.82 -13.62 -14.14
CA ARG A 126 -9.90 -14.71 -14.49
C ARG A 126 -8.43 -14.32 -14.32
N LEU A 127 -8.12 -13.05 -14.08
CA LEU A 127 -6.75 -12.62 -13.85
C LEU A 127 -6.28 -13.14 -12.47
N PRO A 128 -5.03 -13.60 -12.37
CA PRO A 128 -4.45 -14.06 -11.12
C PRO A 128 -4.37 -12.91 -10.10
N LEU A 129 -4.81 -13.19 -8.87
CA LEU A 129 -4.81 -12.26 -7.74
C LEU A 129 -3.62 -12.53 -6.81
N GLY A 130 -3.30 -11.55 -5.96
CA GLY A 130 -2.43 -11.73 -4.79
C GLY A 130 -0.98 -11.25 -4.94
N VAL A 131 -0.38 -11.31 -6.13
CA VAL A 131 1.02 -10.88 -6.34
C VAL A 131 1.14 -9.34 -6.47
N GLY A 132 0.08 -8.66 -6.91
CA GLY A 132 0.11 -7.23 -7.23
C GLY A 132 0.78 -6.96 -8.59
N ALA A 133 1.22 -5.72 -8.84
CA ALA A 133 1.96 -5.33 -10.05
C ALA A 133 3.47 -5.50 -9.87
N VAL A 134 4.24 -5.66 -10.96
CA VAL A 134 5.71 -5.86 -10.92
C VAL A 134 6.41 -4.78 -10.09
N ASP A 135 6.02 -3.53 -10.30
CA ASP A 135 6.58 -2.35 -9.65
C ASP A 135 6.15 -2.20 -8.18
N HIS A 136 5.28 -3.05 -7.66
CA HIS A 136 5.02 -3.15 -6.22
C HIS A 136 6.15 -3.86 -5.48
N TRP A 137 6.84 -4.82 -6.11
CA TRP A 137 7.84 -5.67 -5.47
C TRP A 137 9.22 -5.67 -6.15
N VAL A 138 9.37 -5.00 -7.30
CA VAL A 138 10.65 -4.71 -7.96
C VAL A 138 10.90 -3.19 -8.00
N ASP A 139 12.08 -2.76 -7.57
CA ASP A 139 12.56 -1.36 -7.64
C ASP A 139 13.73 -1.19 -8.64
N SER A 140 14.18 -2.28 -9.26
CA SER A 140 15.27 -2.19 -10.24
C SER A 140 14.79 -1.44 -11.48
N THR A 141 15.32 -0.22 -11.68
CA THR A 141 15.12 0.56 -12.90
C THR A 141 15.49 -0.28 -14.13
N ASP A 142 16.54 -1.08 -14.01
CA ASP A 142 17.03 -1.97 -15.07
C ASP A 142 16.05 -3.09 -15.44
N VAL A 143 15.15 -3.46 -14.52
CA VAL A 143 14.07 -4.41 -14.79
C VAL A 143 12.82 -3.68 -15.30
N LEU A 144 12.42 -2.58 -14.65
CA LEU A 144 11.17 -1.87 -14.94
C LEU A 144 11.19 -1.08 -16.26
N SER A 145 12.37 -0.64 -16.71
CA SER A 145 12.52 0.16 -17.95
C SER A 145 12.79 -0.68 -19.21
N ARG A 146 12.94 -2.00 -19.08
CA ARG A 146 13.25 -2.91 -20.20
C ARG A 146 12.12 -3.92 -20.38
N PRO A 147 11.27 -3.78 -21.43
CA PRO A 147 10.11 -4.63 -21.64
C PRO A 147 10.43 -6.14 -21.62
N GLU A 148 11.60 -6.54 -22.12
CA GLU A 148 12.00 -7.96 -22.16
C GLU A 148 12.19 -8.53 -20.75
N ARG A 149 12.85 -7.77 -19.86
CA ARG A 149 13.10 -8.17 -18.47
C ARG A 149 11.80 -8.15 -17.67
N LEU A 150 10.97 -7.13 -17.84
CA LEU A 150 9.65 -7.07 -17.21
C LEU A 150 8.78 -8.26 -17.65
N ASN A 151 8.77 -8.58 -18.95
CA ASN A 151 7.99 -9.71 -19.47
C ASN A 151 8.51 -11.08 -18.98
N SER A 152 9.80 -11.22 -18.69
CA SER A 152 10.33 -12.47 -18.10
C SER A 152 9.77 -12.79 -16.71
N LEU A 153 9.24 -11.78 -16.00
CA LEU A 153 8.62 -11.95 -14.68
C LEU A 153 7.17 -12.43 -14.75
N ARG A 154 6.57 -12.51 -15.95
CA ARG A 154 5.16 -12.95 -16.13
C ARG A 154 4.88 -14.34 -15.53
N SER A 155 5.89 -15.20 -15.43
CA SER A 155 5.76 -16.54 -14.85
C SER A 155 5.22 -16.53 -13.42
N ILE A 156 5.46 -15.45 -12.65
CA ILE A 156 5.01 -15.31 -11.26
C ILE A 156 3.48 -15.28 -11.15
N TRP A 157 2.77 -14.75 -12.16
CA TRP A 157 1.31 -14.75 -12.21
C TRP A 157 0.72 -16.03 -12.81
N ASN A 158 1.53 -16.79 -13.56
CA ASN A 158 1.09 -18.00 -14.27
C ASN A 158 1.27 -19.29 -13.44
N GLN A 159 1.91 -19.22 -12.27
CA GLN A 159 1.96 -20.35 -11.35
C GLN A 159 0.59 -20.51 -10.71
N LYS A 160 -0.08 -21.65 -10.97
CA LYS A 160 -1.30 -22.01 -10.23
C LYS A 160 -0.96 -22.02 -8.74
N SER A 161 -1.66 -21.22 -7.95
CA SER A 161 -1.60 -21.34 -6.51
C SER A 161 -2.08 -22.74 -6.12
N GLU A 162 -1.17 -23.60 -5.66
CA GLU A 162 -1.54 -24.80 -4.92
C GLU A 162 -2.04 -24.35 -3.55
N GLN A 163 -3.35 -24.07 -3.44
CA GLN A 163 -4.11 -24.02 -2.18
C GLN A 163 -5.55 -24.46 -2.45
#